data_AF-A0A923VYX1-F1
#
_entry.id   AF-A0A923VYX1-F1
#
_cell.length_a   1.000
_cell.length_b   1.000
_cell.length_c   1.000
_cell.angle_alpha   90.00
_cell.angle_beta   90.00
_cell.angle_gamma   90.00
#
_symmetry.space_group_name_H-M   'P 1'
#
loop_
_entity.id
_entity.type
_entity.pdbx_description
1 polymer ?
#
loop_
_entity_poly.entity_id
_entity_poly.type
_entity_poly.pdbx_seq_one_letter_code
_entity_poly.pdbx_strand_id
1 'polypeptide(L)' 'MWEQVQETVNYINQKINISPEYGVILGSGLGSFTNDMKI' A
#
# COMPACT_ATOMS: atom_id res chain seq x y z
N MET A 1 5.65 16.93 -7.56
CA MET A 1 5.00 15.61 -7.76
C MET A 1 5.97 14.45 -7.53
N TRP A 2 7.11 14.36 -8.24
CA TRP A 2 8.07 13.27 -8.03
C TRP A 2 8.65 13.19 -6.61
N GLU A 3 8.99 14.33 -6.02
CA GLU A 3 9.51 14.40 -4.64
C GLU A 3 8.54 13.80 -3.61
N GLN A 4 7.24 14.12 -3.73
CA GLN A 4 6.21 13.58 -2.83
C GLN A 4 6.05 12.06 -2.96
N VAL A 5 6.28 11.51 -4.16
CA VAL A 5 6.30 10.06 -4.36
C VAL A 5 7.48 9.45 -3.60
N GLN A 6 8.67 10.03 -3.69
CA GLN A 6 9.85 9.56 -2.97
C GLN A 6 9.70 9.65 -1.45
N GLU A 7 9.12 10.75 -0.94
CA GLU A 7 8.80 10.90 0.48
C GLU A 7 7.84 9.81 0.96
N THR A 8 6.81 9.51 0.17
CA THR A 8 5.82 8.45 0.50
C THR A 8 6.46 7.07 0.50
N VAL A 9 7.32 6.76 -0.48
CA VAL A 9 8.08 5.49 -0.54
C VAL A 9 8.96 5.34 0.70
N ASN A 10 9.71 6.38 1.06
CA ASN A 10 10.56 6.38 2.24
C ASN A 10 9.76 6.19 3.53
N TYR A 11 8.61 6.86 3.66
CA TYR A 11 7.72 6.70 4.81
C TYR A 11 7.22 5.26 4.94
N ILE A 12 6.73 4.65 3.86
CA ILE A 12 6.22 3.27 3.89
C ILE A 12 7.36 2.30 4.25
N ASN A 13 8.53 2.41 3.60
CA ASN A 13 9.68 1.53 3.84
C ASN A 13 10.22 1.60 5.28
N GLN A 14 10.01 2.71 6.00
CA GLN A 14 10.36 2.83 7.42
C GLN A 14 9.35 2.15 8.35
N LYS A 15 8.12 1.87 7.88
CA LYS A 15 7.05 1.26 8.68
C LYS A 15 6.94 -0.25 8.51
N ILE A 16 7.46 -0.79 7.42
CA ILE A 16 7.42 -2.23 7.11
C ILE A 16 8.83 -2.75 6.82
N ASN A 17 9.14 -3.94 7.33
CA ASN A 17 10.44 -4.60 7.06
C ASN A 17 10.39 -5.56 5.86
N ILE A 18 9.41 -5.36 4.98
CA ILE A 18 9.24 -6.15 3.74
C ILE A 18 9.21 -5.21 2.55
N SER A 19 9.63 -5.71 1.39
CA SER A 19 9.42 -5.02 0.12
C SER A 19 8.19 -5.62 -0.56
N PRO A 20 7.05 -4.90 -0.63
CA PRO A 20 5.84 -5.44 -1.25
C PRO A 20 6.07 -5.70 -2.74
N GLU A 21 5.72 -6.89 -3.21
CA GLU A 21 5.79 -7.23 -4.63
C GLU A 21 4.58 -6.70 -5.42
N TYR A 22 3.44 -6.51 -4.73
CA TYR A 22 2.18 -6.08 -5.33
C TYR A 22 1.52 -5.00 -4.47
N GLY A 23 0.89 -4.04 -5.13
CA GLY A 23 0.01 -3.06 -4.50
C GLY A 23 -1.43 -3.27 -5.00
N VAL A 24 -2.40 -3.27 -4.09
CA VAL A 24 -3.82 -3.36 -4.42
C VAL A 24 -4.49 -2.03 -4.09
N ILE A 25 -5.20 -1.45 -5.06
CA ILE A 25 -6.00 -0.25 -4.86
C ILE A 25 -7.46 -0.65 -4.76
N LEU A 26 -8.06 -0.42 -3.59
CA LEU A 26 -9.48 -0.67 -3.37
C LEU A 26 -10.27 0.60 -3.66
N GLY A 27 -11.04 0.56 -4.75
CA GLY A 27 -11.98 1.63 -5.10
C GLY A 27 -13.17 1.71 -4.15
N SER A 28 -14.03 2.69 -4.40
CA SER A 28 -15.25 2.92 -3.61
C SER A 28 -16.12 1.66 -3.52
N GLY A 29 -16.53 1.31 -2.30
CA GLY A 29 -17.37 0.13 -2.03
C GLY A 29 -16.62 -1.20 -1.85
N LEU A 30 -15.31 -1.24 -2.09
CA LEU A 30 -14.49 -2.47 -1.98
C LEU A 30 -13.77 -2.63 -0.63
N GLY A 31 -14.02 -1.74 0.32
CA GLY A 31 -13.34 -1.75 1.62
C GLY A 31 -13.57 -3.05 2.42
N SER A 32 -14.71 -3.71 2.26
CA SER A 32 -14.98 -5.00 2.92
C SER A 32 -14.18 -6.18 2.36
N PHE A 33 -13.62 -6.04 1.15
CA PHE A 33 -12.88 -7.11 0.48
C PHE A 33 -11.55 -7.44 1.17
N THR A 34 -11.02 -6.51 1.99
CA THR A 34 -9.83 -6.77 2.81
C THR A 34 -10.03 -7.90 3.81
N ASN A 35 -11.26 -8.12 4.30
CA ASN A 35 -11.57 -9.19 5.26
C ASN A 35 -11.54 -10.58 4.62
N ASP A 36 -11.76 -10.65 3.31
CA ASP A 36 -11.81 -11.89 2.55
C ASP A 36 -10.44 -12.24 1.93
N MET A 37 -9.49 -11.29 1.90
CA MET A 37 -8.12 -11.55 1.44
C MET A 37 -7.42 -12.51 2.41
N LYS A 38 -7.08 -13.69 1.90
CA LYS A 38 -6.16 -14.62 2.57
C LYS A 38 -4.75 -14.34 2.05
N ILE A 39 -3.89 -13.86 2.94
CA ILE A 39 -2.48 -13.53 2.69
C ILE A 39 -1.62 -14.67 3.25
#